data_AF-A0A527VPE3-F1
#
_entry.id   AF-A0A527VPE3-F1
#
_cell.length_a   1.000
_cell.length_b   1.000
_cell.length_c   1.000
_cell.angle_alpha   90.00
_cell.angle_beta   90.00
_cell.angle_gamma   90.00
#
_symmetry.space_group_name_H-M   'P 1'
#
loop_
_entity.id
_entity.type
_entity.pdbx_description
1 polymer ?
#
loop_
_entity_poly.entity_id
_entity_poly.type
_entity_poly.pdbx_seq_one_letter_code
_entity_poly.pdbx_strand_id
1 'polypeptide(L)'
;DTALGMILLYTAVNVSLAVWLLKGFIDEIPREYEEAAMIDGYTRLQAFWRTVLPQATTGIAATAIFCLIFAWNEYAFAALLTSGTAQTAPPFIPTIIGEGGQD
;
A
#
# COMPACT_ATOMS: atom_id res chain seq x y z
N ASP A 1 -15.87 3.64 -16.28
CA ASP A 1 -16.28 2.42 -15.56
C ASP A 1 -15.53 1.18 -15.98
N THR A 2 -14.24 1.15 -15.68
CA THR A 2 -13.49 -0.12 -15.69
C THR A 2 -12.82 -0.21 -14.33
N ALA A 3 -13.06 -1.29 -13.59
CA ALA A 3 -12.41 -1.52 -12.29
C ALA A 3 -10.89 -1.37 -12.38
N LEU A 4 -10.32 -1.77 -13.52
CA LEU A 4 -8.91 -1.59 -13.87
C LEU A 4 -8.44 -0.13 -13.92
N GLY A 5 -9.27 0.79 -14.43
CA GLY A 5 -8.95 2.22 -14.51
C GLY A 5 -8.95 2.89 -13.14
N MET A 6 -9.88 2.51 -12.27
CA MET A 6 -9.90 2.96 -10.87
C MET A 6 -8.69 2.41 -10.11
N ILE A 7 -8.38 1.12 -10.24
CA ILE A 7 -7.20 0.50 -9.60
C ILE A 7 -5.91 1.23 -10.01
N LEU A 8 -5.72 1.53 -11.30
CA LEU A 8 -4.53 2.23 -11.78
C LEU A 8 -4.43 3.65 -11.23
N LEU A 9 -5.53 4.40 -11.19
CA LEU A 9 -5.56 5.75 -10.64
C LEU A 9 -5.23 5.75 -9.14
N TYR A 10 -5.84 4.83 -8.38
CA TYR A 10 -5.57 4.67 -6.95
C TYR A 10 -4.12 4.22 -6.69
N THR A 11 -3.59 3.32 -7.52
CA THR A 11 -2.21 2.85 -7.40
C THR A 11 -1.23 4.00 -7.68
N ALA A 12 -1.48 4.83 -8.71
CA ALA A 12 -0.60 5.93 -9.07
C ALA A 12 -0.43 6.96 -7.92
N VAL A 13 -1.51 7.27 -7.21
CA VAL A 13 -1.47 8.18 -6.06
C VAL A 13 -0.75 7.52 -4.87
N ASN A 14 -1.07 6.26 -4.56
CA ASN A 14 -0.46 5.53 -3.45
C ASN A 14 1.02 5.19 -3.69
N VAL A 15 1.44 5.00 -4.94
CA VAL A 15 2.83 4.68 -5.31
C VAL A 15 3.81 5.74 -4.82
N SER A 16 3.43 7.03 -4.86
CA SER A 16 4.31 8.10 -4.38
C SER A 16 4.62 7.95 -2.88
N LEU A 17 3.59 7.64 -2.09
CA LEU A 17 3.73 7.41 -0.64
C LEU A 17 4.46 6.08 -0.36
N ALA A 18 4.17 5.04 -1.14
CA ALA A 18 4.84 3.74 -1.04
C ALA A 18 6.35 3.85 -1.30
N VAL A 19 6.74 4.55 -2.36
CA VAL A 19 8.16 4.79 -2.70
C VAL A 19 8.84 5.60 -1.62
N TRP A 20 8.17 6.61 -1.06
CA TRP A 20 8.73 7.41 0.02
C TRP A 20 8.97 6.60 1.30
N LEU A 21 7.99 5.77 1.71
CA LEU A 21 8.13 4.86 2.85
C LEU A 21 9.24 3.84 2.62
N LEU A 22 9.24 3.18 1.46
CA LEU A 22 10.23 2.17 1.14
C LEU A 22 11.64 2.76 1.08
N LYS A 23 11.78 3.99 0.57
CA LYS A 23 13.04 4.73 0.61
C LYS A 23 13.51 4.95 2.05
N GLY A 24 12.61 5.33 2.96
CA GLY A 24 12.95 5.50 4.38
C GLY A 24 13.56 4.24 4.99
N PHE A 25 12.98 3.06 4.71
CA PHE A 25 13.53 1.79 5.16
C PHE A 25 14.86 1.43 4.49
N ILE A 26 15.01 1.70 3.18
CA ILE A 26 16.26 1.42 2.47
C ILE A 26 17.40 2.33 2.96
N ASP A 27 17.11 3.61 3.24
CA ASP A 27 18.09 4.57 3.76
C ASP A 27 18.55 4.23 5.19
N GLU A 28 17.73 3.48 5.94
CA GLU A 28 18.06 2.97 7.28
C GLU A 28 19.03 1.78 7.24
N ILE A 29 19.15 1.09 6.10
CA ILE A 29 20.09 -0.03 5.93
C ILE A 29 21.52 0.55 5.81
N PRO A 30 22.44 0.21 6.74
CA PRO A 30 23.83 0.65 6.68
C PRO A 30 24.51 0.20 5.38
N ARG A 31 25.15 1.15 4.69
CA ARG A 31 25.93 0.85 3.47
C ARG A 31 27.12 -0.09 3.73
N GLU A 32 27.58 -0.13 4.97
CA GLU A 32 28.63 -1.03 5.47
C GLU A 32 28.32 -2.51 5.18
N TYR A 33 27.04 -2.91 5.20
CA TYR A 33 26.64 -4.28 4.87
C TYR A 33 26.85 -4.63 3.39
N GLU A 34 26.64 -3.66 2.49
CA GLU A 34 26.92 -3.84 1.06
C GLU A 34 28.44 -3.88 0.82
N GLU A 35 29.20 -3.02 1.50
CA GLU A 35 30.66 -2.97 1.43
C GLU A 35 31.32 -4.24 1.96
N ALA A 36 30.84 -4.79 3.08
CA ALA A 36 31.30 -6.08 3.61
C ALA A 36 31.07 -7.22 2.60
N ALA A 37 29.90 -7.27 1.97
CA ALA A 37 29.62 -8.27 0.93
C ALA A 37 30.52 -8.08 -0.31
N MET A 38 30.86 -6.85 -0.69
CA MET A 38 31.82 -6.61 -1.77
C MET A 38 33.24 -7.03 -1.40
N ILE A 39 33.66 -6.86 -0.14
CA ILE A 39 34.95 -7.34 0.36
C ILE A 39 35.02 -8.87 0.32
N ASP A 40 33.90 -9.56 0.58
CA ASP A 40 33.75 -11.02 0.45
C ASP A 40 33.75 -11.51 -1.02
N GLY A 41 33.92 -10.60 -2.00
CA GLY A 41 34.02 -10.94 -3.42
C GLY A 41 32.69 -10.96 -4.18
N TYR A 42 31.59 -10.53 -3.57
CA TYR A 42 30.32 -10.38 -4.28
C TYR A 42 30.32 -9.14 -5.17
N THR A 43 29.71 -9.26 -6.35
CA THR A 43 29.43 -8.09 -7.20
C THR A 43 28.35 -7.20 -6.57
N ARG A 44 28.33 -5.90 -6.87
CA ARG A 44 27.31 -4.95 -6.34
C ARG A 44 25.87 -5.45 -6.47
N LEU A 45 25.52 -6.05 -7.62
CA LEU A 45 24.19 -6.59 -7.84
C LEU A 45 23.91 -7.81 -6.95
N GLN A 46 24.90 -8.71 -6.76
CA GLN A 46 24.76 -9.82 -5.83
C GLN A 46 24.66 -9.36 -4.37
N ALA A 47 25.46 -8.37 -3.95
CA ALA A 47 25.39 -7.79 -2.62
C ALA A 47 24.00 -7.18 -2.34
N PHE A 48 23.44 -6.47 -3.33
CA PHE A 48 22.08 -5.94 -3.23
C PHE A 48 21.03 -7.03 -3.04
N TRP A 49 21.00 -8.05 -3.92
CA TRP A 49 19.98 -9.10 -3.84
C TRP A 49 20.12 -10.01 -2.63
N ARG A 50 21.34 -10.21 -2.12
CA ARG A 50 21.63 -11.21 -1.09
C ARG A 50 21.74 -10.62 0.32
N THR A 51 22.07 -9.34 0.43
CA THR A 51 22.22 -8.65 1.72
C THR A 51 21.16 -7.58 1.89
N VAL A 52 21.01 -6.66 0.93
CA VAL A 52 20.11 -5.51 1.06
C VAL A 52 18.64 -5.93 0.94
N LEU A 53 18.29 -6.75 -0.05
CA LEU A 53 16.91 -7.18 -0.30
C LEU A 53 16.26 -7.97 0.86
N PRO A 54 16.90 -9.00 1.46
CA PRO A 54 16.34 -9.69 2.62
C PRO A 54 16.20 -8.79 3.84
N GLN A 55 17.13 -7.85 4.06
CA GLN A 55 17.00 -6.85 5.12
C GLN A 55 15.87 -5.85 4.85
N ALA A 56 15.71 -5.44 3.59
CA ALA A 56 14.61 -4.59 3.16
C ALA A 56 13.25 -5.31 3.17
N THR A 57 13.21 -6.65 3.25
CA THR A 57 11.95 -7.41 3.21
C THR A 57 11.05 -7.08 4.39
N THR A 58 11.62 -6.82 5.57
CA THR A 58 10.87 -6.34 6.75
C THR A 58 10.29 -4.93 6.51
N GLY A 59 11.07 -4.04 5.90
CA GLY A 59 10.62 -2.70 5.50
C GLY A 59 9.56 -2.72 4.39
N ILE A 60 9.67 -3.65 3.44
CA ILE A 60 8.67 -3.90 2.39
C ILE A 60 7.36 -4.36 3.03
N ALA A 61 7.42 -5.30 3.99
CA ALA A 61 6.23 -5.78 4.69
C ALA A 61 5.53 -4.65 5.46
N ALA A 62 6.29 -3.83 6.19
CA ALA A 62 5.74 -2.65 6.89
C ALA A 62 5.12 -1.65 5.91
N THR A 63 5.83 -1.33 4.82
CA THR A 63 5.35 -0.41 3.78
C THR A 63 4.08 -0.94 3.11
N ALA A 64 3.99 -2.25 2.86
CA ALA A 64 2.81 -2.88 2.28
C ALA A 64 1.60 -2.79 3.22
N ILE A 65 1.78 -2.96 4.52
CA ILE A 65 0.72 -2.77 5.53
C ILE A 65 0.27 -1.32 5.56
N PHE A 66 1.20 -0.35 5.58
CA PHE A 66 0.85 1.07 5.52
C PHE A 66 0.11 1.44 4.25
N CYS A 67 0.56 0.95 3.10
CA CYS A 67 -0.13 1.16 1.82
C CYS A 67 -1.51 0.53 1.80
N LEU A 68 -1.69 -0.65 2.41
CA LEU A 68 -2.99 -1.31 2.52
C LEU A 68 -3.94 -0.51 3.41
N ILE A 69 -3.47 -0.01 4.55
CA ILE A 69 -4.26 0.84 5.46
C ILE A 69 -4.68 2.13 4.74
N PHE A 70 -3.77 2.74 3.97
CA PHE A 70 -4.04 3.99 3.25
C PHE A 70 -5.03 3.76 2.09
N ALA A 71 -4.81 2.72 1.28
CA ALA A 71 -5.71 2.33 0.21
C ALA A 71 -7.11 1.94 0.73
N TRP A 72 -7.19 1.30 1.90
CA TRP A 72 -8.46 0.97 2.55
C TRP A 72 -9.15 2.21 3.14
N ASN A 73 -8.40 3.16 3.69
CA ASN A 73 -8.97 4.42 4.19
C ASN A 73 -9.51 5.29 3.04
N GLU A 74 -8.79 5.38 1.92
CA GLU A 74 -9.24 6.10 0.74
C GLU A 74 -10.44 5.39 0.08
N TYR A 75 -10.49 4.05 0.12
CA TYR A 75 -11.68 3.28 -0.29
C TYR A 75 -12.87 3.50 0.64
N ALA A 76 -12.65 3.62 1.96
CA ALA A 76 -13.70 3.99 2.91
C ALA A 76 -14.17 5.43 2.69
N PHE A 77 -13.27 6.36 2.35
CA PHE A 77 -13.59 7.73 1.97
C PHE A 77 -14.35 7.80 0.64
N ALA A 78 -13.96 7.01 -0.36
CA ALA A 78 -14.68 6.85 -1.62
C ALA A 78 -16.05 6.19 -1.43
N ALA A 79 -16.18 5.24 -0.49
CA ALA A 79 -17.45 4.64 -0.11
C ALA A 79 -18.35 5.61 0.68
N LEU A 80 -17.76 6.53 1.45
CA LEU A 80 -18.48 7.62 2.14
C LEU A 80 -18.92 8.73 1.18
N LEU A 81 -18.16 9.00 0.11
CA LEU A 81 -18.52 10.01 -0.91
C LEU A 81 -19.37 9.47 -2.08
N THR A 82 -19.40 8.16 -2.32
CA THR A 82 -20.19 7.57 -3.42
C THR A 82 -21.62 7.33 -2.96
N SER A 83 -22.44 8.38 -3.03
CA SER A 83 -23.89 8.20 -3.15
C SER A 83 -24.22 7.71 -4.58
N GLY A 84 -24.55 6.42 -4.73
CA GLY A 84 -25.67 6.09 -5.61
C GLY A 84 -25.58 4.96 -6.65
N THR A 85 -24.43 4.46 -7.14
CA THR A 85 -24.50 3.52 -8.31
C THR A 85 -23.48 2.38 -8.35
N ALA A 86 -22.95 1.95 -7.21
CA ALA A 86 -22.26 0.66 -7.10
C ALA A 86 -22.43 0.10 -5.68
N GLN A 87 -23.63 -0.38 -5.37
CA GLN A 87 -23.94 -0.96 -4.07
C GLN A 87 -23.24 -2.32 -3.90
N THR A 88 -22.25 -2.41 -3.02
CA THR A 88 -21.85 -3.65 -2.33
C THR A 88 -22.53 -3.71 -0.96
N ALA A 89 -22.67 -4.89 -0.36
CA ALA A 89 -23.58 -5.29 0.74
C ALA A 89 -23.85 -4.38 1.99
N PRO A 90 -23.00 -3.44 2.45
CA PRO A 90 -23.28 -2.68 3.68
C PRO A 90 -24.46 -1.66 3.69
N PRO A 91 -24.95 -1.08 2.58
CA PRO A 91 -25.95 -0.01 2.60
C PRO A 91 -27.39 -0.51 2.69
N PHE A 92 -27.64 -1.83 2.78
CA PHE A 92 -29.02 -2.35 2.94
C PHE A 92 -29.53 -2.27 4.39
N ILE A 93 -28.63 -2.29 5.37
CA ILE A 93 -29.01 -2.30 6.80
C ILE A 93 -29.67 -0.98 7.24
N PRO A 94 -29.24 0.23 6.79
CA PRO A 94 -29.91 1.47 7.15
C PRO A 94 -31.25 1.67 6.44
N THR A 95 -31.47 1.05 5.26
CA THR A 95 -32.71 1.20 4.48
C THR A 95 -33.90 0.57 5.20
N ILE A 96 -33.67 -0.52 5.94
CA ILE A 96 -34.71 -1.16 6.76
C ILE A 96 -35.10 -0.29 7.97
N ILE A 97 -34.18 0.53 8.48
CA ILE A 97 -34.42 1.39 9.66
C ILE A 97 -34.98 2.77 9.24
N GLY A 98 -34.69 3.23 8.02
CA GLY A 98 -35.14 4.53 7.50
C GLY A 98 -36.57 4.56 6.95
N GLU A 99 -37.14 3.42 6.55
CA GLU A 99 -38.51 3.34 6.01
C GLU A 99 -39.59 3.07 7.08
N GLY A 100 -39.23 2.96 8.36
CA GLY A 100 -40.18 2.71 9.46
C GLY A 100 -40.56 3.93 10.31
N GLY A 101 -40.12 5.14 9.93
CA GLY A 101 -40.23 6.36 10.77
C GLY A 101 -41.00 7.54 10.15
N GLN A 102 -41.62 7.36 8.99
CA GLN A 102 -42.65 8.27 8.50
C GLN A 102 -43.95 7.47 8.32
N ASP A 103 -44.65 7.31 9.44
CA ASP A 103 -46.12 7.37 9.57
C ASP A 103 -46.48 7.45 11.06
#